data_AF-A0A525KPF1-F1
#
_entry.id   AF-A0A525KPF1-F1
#
_cell.length_a   1.000
_cell.length_b   1.000
_cell.length_c   1.000
_cell.angle_alpha   90.00
_cell.angle_beta   90.00
_cell.angle_gamma   90.00
#
_symmetry.space_group_name_H-M   'P 1'
#
loop_
_entity.id
_entity.type
_entity.pdbx_description
1 polymer ?
#
loop_
_entity_poly.entity_id
_entity_poly.type
_entity_poly.pdbx_seq_one_letter_code
_entity_poly.pdbx_strand_id
1 'polypeptide(L)' 'MRRRRLHSAAARLRTTVDTILRIASDVGYESEAAFNRAFKIEFGLPPAQYPNTYRALRNAYLRMTRGRRKLAKVAN' A
#
# COMPACT_ATOMS: atom_id res chain seq x y z
N MET A 1 1.32 5.78 -19.57
CA MET A 1 1.01 4.38 -19.19
C MET A 1 1.70 3.88 -17.91
N ARG A 2 2.96 4.28 -17.62
CA ARG A 2 3.73 3.83 -16.44
C ARG A 2 3.04 4.06 -15.08
N ARG A 3 2.44 5.24 -14.89
CA ARG A 3 1.74 5.61 -13.65
C ARG A 3 0.56 4.69 -13.32
N ARG A 4 -0.28 4.35 -14.31
CA ARG A 4 -1.42 3.43 -14.12
C ARG A 4 -0.96 2.03 -13.71
N ARG A 5 0.09 1.52 -14.36
CA ARG A 5 0.72 0.23 -14.04
C ARG A 5 1.23 0.19 -12.59
N LEU A 6 1.90 1.26 -12.14
CA LEU A 6 2.38 1.39 -10.77
C LEU A 6 1.25 1.45 -9.74
N HIS A 7 0.13 2.10 -10.06
CA HIS A 7 -1.05 2.11 -9.19
C HIS A 7 -1.72 0.72 -9.09
N SER A 8 -1.80 -0.03 -10.19
CA SER A 8 -2.26 -1.41 -10.16
C SER A 8 -1.36 -2.31 -9.31
N ALA A 9 -0.04 -2.14 -9.42
CA ALA A 9 0.93 -2.84 -8.57
C ALA A 9 0.73 -2.49 -7.08
N ALA A 10 0.53 -1.21 -6.75
CA ALA A 10 0.25 -0.76 -5.38
C ALA A 10 -1.06 -1.33 -4.82
N ALA A 11 -2.07 -1.55 -5.66
CA ALA A 11 -3.28 -2.26 -5.24
C ALA A 11 -2.98 -3.72 -4.89
N ARG A 12 -2.26 -4.45 -5.76
CA ARG A 12 -1.89 -5.85 -5.56
C ARG A 12 -1.02 -6.09 -4.35
N LEU A 13 -0.04 -5.22 -4.11
CA LEU A 13 0.83 -5.27 -2.92
C LEU A 13 0.02 -5.20 -1.62
N ARG A 14 -1.15 -4.54 -1.62
CA ARG A 14 -2.00 -4.43 -0.42
C ARG A 14 -2.93 -5.63 -0.24
N THR A 15 -3.38 -6.23 -1.33
CA THR A 15 -4.45 -7.24 -1.34
C THR A 15 -3.96 -8.68 -1.46
N THR A 16 -2.73 -8.90 -1.92
CA THR A 16 -2.17 -10.24 -2.19
C THR A 16 -0.90 -10.49 -1.38
N VAL A 17 -0.41 -11.74 -1.40
CA VAL A 17 0.88 -12.17 -0.82
C VAL A 17 1.90 -12.51 -1.92
N ASP A 18 1.67 -11.99 -3.13
CA ASP A 18 2.53 -12.24 -4.28
C ASP A 18 3.93 -11.68 -4.06
N THR A 19 4.93 -12.34 -4.65
CA THR A 19 6.30 -11.84 -4.65
C THR A 19 6.39 -10.53 -5.42
N ILE A 20 7.37 -9.69 -5.05
CA ILE A 20 7.62 -8.42 -5.71
C ILE A 20 7.97 -8.66 -7.19
N LEU A 21 8.79 -9.67 -7.48
CA LEU A 21 9.09 -10.09 -8.86
C LEU A 21 7.83 -10.40 -9.66
N ARG A 22 6.89 -11.19 -9.12
CA ARG A 22 5.66 -11.54 -9.84
C ARG A 22 4.84 -10.29 -10.18
N ILE A 23 4.65 -9.41 -9.20
CA ILE A 23 3.92 -8.15 -9.40
C ILE A 23 4.65 -7.26 -10.42
N ALA A 24 5.99 -7.22 -10.36
CA ALA A 24 6.81 -6.45 -11.29
C ALA A 24 6.69 -6.97 -12.73
N SER A 25 6.78 -8.28 -12.94
CA SER A 25 6.61 -8.92 -14.26
C SER A 25 5.22 -8.65 -14.83
N ASP A 26 4.18 -8.81 -14.02
CA ASP A 26 2.79 -8.61 -14.44
C ASP A 26 2.47 -7.15 -14.83
N VAL A 27 3.20 -6.18 -14.28
CA VAL A 27 3.07 -4.76 -14.65
C VAL A 27 4.11 -4.32 -15.70
N GLY A 28 4.84 -5.27 -16.30
CA GLY A 28 5.73 -5.08 -17.44
C GLY A 28 7.14 -4.61 -17.07
N TYR A 29 7.64 -4.98 -15.90
CA TYR A 29 9.04 -4.79 -15.50
C TYR A 29 9.78 -6.11 -15.53
N GLU A 30 10.91 -6.14 -16.23
CA GLU A 30 11.76 -7.32 -16.38
C GLU A 30 12.65 -7.58 -15.15
N SER A 31 12.78 -6.60 -14.25
CA SER A 31 13.57 -6.74 -13.03
C SER A 31 12.90 -6.08 -11.83
N GLU A 32 13.05 -6.72 -10.65
CA GLU A 32 12.65 -6.13 -9.37
C GLU A 32 13.35 -4.79 -9.12
N ALA A 33 14.62 -4.65 -9.49
CA ALA A 33 15.37 -3.41 -9.29
C ALA A 33 14.79 -2.23 -10.08
N ALA A 34 14.38 -2.44 -11.34
CA ALA A 34 13.71 -1.42 -12.14
C ALA A 34 12.35 -1.04 -11.54
N PHE A 35 11.58 -2.03 -11.11
CA PHE A 35 10.30 -1.83 -10.43
C PHE A 35 10.48 -1.06 -9.10
N ASN A 36 11.41 -1.47 -8.25
CA ASN A 36 11.68 -0.86 -6.95
C ASN A 36 12.03 0.63 -7.09
N ARG A 37 12.89 0.99 -8.05
CA ARG A 37 13.23 2.38 -8.34
C ARG A 37 12.01 3.17 -8.81
N ALA A 38 11.27 2.62 -9.78
CA ALA A 38 10.08 3.26 -10.33
C ALA A 38 9.00 3.50 -9.25
N PHE A 39 8.77 2.48 -8.43
CA PHE A 39 7.77 2.50 -7.36
C PHE A 39 8.15 3.48 -6.26
N LYS A 40 9.43 3.52 -5.85
CA LYS A 40 9.92 4.48 -4.86
C LYS A 40 9.81 5.93 -5.36
N ILE A 41 10.08 6.18 -6.63
CA ILE A 41 9.91 7.53 -7.22
C ILE A 41 8.44 7.97 -7.17
N GLU A 42 7.49 7.08 -7.50
CA GLU A 42 6.07 7.41 -7.54
C GLU A 42 5.42 7.51 -6.14
N PHE A 43 5.78 6.63 -5.21
CA PHE A 43 5.09 6.48 -3.92
C PHE A 43 5.94 6.85 -2.69
N GLY A 44 7.19 7.24 -2.89
CA GLY A 44 8.13 7.62 -1.82
C GLY A 44 8.68 6.46 -0.99
N LEU A 45 8.13 5.25 -1.13
CA LEU A 45 8.47 4.06 -0.34
C LEU A 45 8.77 2.86 -1.25
N PRO A 46 9.69 1.96 -0.86
CA PRO A 46 9.87 0.69 -1.57
C PRO A 46 8.61 -0.18 -1.52
N PRO A 47 8.34 -0.99 -2.57
CA PRO A 47 7.14 -1.83 -2.64
C PRO A 47 7.08 -2.89 -1.51
N ALA A 48 8.22 -3.34 -0.98
CA ALA A 48 8.29 -4.25 0.16
C ALA A 48 7.72 -3.65 1.47
N GLN A 49 7.85 -2.34 1.65
CA GLN A 49 7.43 -1.65 2.88
C GLN A 49 6.00 -1.09 2.75
N TYR A 50 5.58 -0.78 1.51
CA TYR A 50 4.32 -0.12 1.20
C TYR A 50 3.07 -0.76 1.86
N PRO A 51 2.87 -2.10 1.85
CA PRO A 51 1.68 -2.71 2.44
C PRO A 51 1.62 -2.53 3.96
N ASN A 52 2.76 -2.68 4.63
CA ASN A 52 2.84 -2.60 6.08
C ASN A 52 2.58 -1.17 6.56
N THR A 53 3.18 -0.18 5.90
CA THR A 53 2.90 1.24 6.17
C THR A 53 1.42 1.56 5.97
N TYR A 54 0.82 1.11 4.86
CA TYR A 54 -0.60 1.36 4.58
C TYR A 54 -1.52 0.68 5.60
N ARG A 55 -1.21 -0.56 6.01
CA ARG A 55 -1.95 -1.29 7.05
C ARG A 55 -1.84 -0.61 8.41
N ALA A 56 -0.65 -0.15 8.79
CA ALA A 56 -0.42 0.57 10.04
C ALA A 56 -1.23 1.87 10.09
N LEU A 57 -1.16 2.69 9.03
CA LEU A 57 -1.93 3.94 8.92
C LEU A 57 -3.44 3.68 8.95
N ARG A 58 -3.91 2.69 8.18
CA ARG A 58 -5.33 2.30 8.17
C ARG A 58 -5.80 1.85 9.56
N ASN A 59 -5.03 1.03 10.25
CA ASN A 59 -5.38 0.54 11.59
C ASN A 59 -5.38 1.68 12.62
N ALA A 60 -4.41 2.60 12.56
CA ALA A 60 -4.37 3.79 13.40
C ALA A 60 -5.62 4.67 13.17
N TYR A 61 -5.97 4.92 11.92
CA TYR A 61 -7.18 5.66 11.55
C TYR A 61 -8.46 4.99 12.08
N LEU A 62 -8.58 3.66 11.91
CA LEU A 62 -9.74 2.90 12.40
C LEU A 62 -9.84 2.91 13.93
N ARG A 63 -8.71 2.92 14.65
CA ARG A 63 -8.69 3.04 16.12
C ARG A 63 -9.14 4.44 16.57
N MET A 64 -8.62 5.49 15.93
CA MET A 64 -8.95 6.88 16.24
C MET A 64 -10.44 7.18 16.00
N THR A 65 -10.99 6.70 14.90
CA THR A 65 -12.41 6.91 14.55
C THR A 65 -13.38 6.09 15.42
N ARG A 66 -12.99 4.88 15.84
CA ARG A 66 -13.75 4.10 16.83
C ARG A 66 -13.71 4.72 18.23
N GLY A 67 -12.60 5.35 18.61
CA GLY A 67 -12.48 6.09 19.88
C GLY A 67 -13.47 7.26 19.99
N ARG A 68 -13.71 7.98 18.89
CA ARG A 68 -14.73 9.05 18.84
C ARG A 68 -16.16 8.54 19.06
N ARG A 69 -16.50 7.32 18.62
CA ARG A 69 -17.82 6.72 18.87
C ARG A 69 -18.05 6.33 20.34
N LYS A 70 -17.00 6.08 21.13
CA LYS A 70 -17.14 5.79 22.57
C LYS A 70 -17.44 7.05 23.41
N LEU A 71 -16.99 8.23 22.98
CA LEU A 71 -17.29 9.49 23.68
C LEU A 71 -18.73 9.98 23.44
N ALA A 72 -19.33 9.64 22.30
CA ALA A 72 -20.71 10.01 21.97
C ALA A 72 -21.78 9.16 22.70
N LYS A 73 -21.40 8.10 23.42
CA LYS A 73 -22.33 7.20 24.15
C LYS A 73 -22.33 7.36 25.68
N VAL A 74 -21.53 8.29 26.22
CA VAL A 74 -21.46 8.58 27.68
C VAL A 74 -22.21 9.88 28.03
N ALA A 75 -22.78 10.55 27.03
CA ALA A 75 -23.70 11.67 27.22
C ALA A 75 -25.15 11.15 27.18
N ASN A 76 -25.59 10.44 28.22
CA ASN A 76 -26.99 10.31 28.61
C ASN A 76 -27.09 9.88 30.07
#